data_AF-A0A497DLT9-F1
#
_entry.id   AF-A0A497DLT9-F1
#
_cell.length_a   1.000
_cell.length_b   1.000
_cell.length_c   1.000
_cell.angle_alpha   90.00
_cell.angle_beta   90.00
_cell.angle_gamma   90.00
#
_symmetry.space_group_name_H-M   'P 1'
#
loop_
_entity.id
_entity.type
_entity.pdbx_description
1 polymer ?
#
loop_
_entity_poly.entity_id
_entity_poly.type
_entity_poly.pdbx_seq_one_letter_code
_entity_poly.pdbx_strand_id
1 'polypeptide(L)'
;MREVSEIIHEVESTEDKKKLERLLTEINTRLNNKVDVDLLLCRAGILTKFQQYGMAINDYSKVLEIDPDSKHATTQIDLLKTILRYTNTDIYASPNTNMDPWLE
;
A
#
# COMPACT_ATOMS: atom_id res chain seq x y z
N MET A 1 2.75 -21.09 -16.71
CA MET A 1 2.40 -20.10 -15.67
C MET A 1 3.66 -19.29 -15.44
N ARG A 2 3.64 -17.95 -15.43
CA ARG A 2 4.87 -17.17 -15.17
C ARG A 2 5.39 -17.47 -13.76
N GLU A 3 6.69 -17.50 -13.55
CA GLU A 3 7.25 -17.69 -12.22
C GLU A 3 6.93 -16.49 -11.32
N VAL A 4 6.83 -16.72 -10.00
CA VAL A 4 6.57 -15.63 -9.04
C VAL A 4 7.72 -14.61 -9.08
N SER A 5 8.97 -15.08 -9.18
CA SER A 5 10.16 -14.26 -9.29
C SER A 5 10.14 -13.32 -10.51
N GLU A 6 9.60 -13.76 -11.65
CA GLU A 6 9.44 -12.91 -12.84
C GLU A 6 8.45 -11.76 -12.59
N ILE A 7 7.35 -12.02 -11.88
CA ILE A 7 6.35 -11.00 -11.55
C ILE A 7 6.97 -9.94 -10.63
N ILE A 8 7.70 -10.37 -9.60
CA ILE A 8 8.38 -9.48 -8.66
C ILE A 8 9.33 -8.54 -9.42
N HIS A 9 10.19 -9.12 -10.27
CA HIS A 9 11.14 -8.36 -11.07
C HIS A 9 10.44 -7.38 -12.03
N GLU A 10 9.32 -7.79 -12.65
CA GLU A 10 8.54 -6.90 -13.53
C GLU A 10 7.91 -5.73 -12.77
N VAL A 11 7.42 -5.97 -11.54
CA VAL A 11 6.85 -4.94 -10.65
C VAL A 11 7.91 -3.93 -10.20
N GLU A 12 9.12 -4.39 -9.91
CA GLU A 12 10.24 -3.53 -9.52
C GLU A 12 10.78 -2.72 -10.69
N SER A 13 10.86 -3.33 -11.87
CA SER A 13 11.39 -2.68 -13.07
C SER A 13 10.42 -1.70 -13.72
N THR A 14 9.11 -1.80 -13.45
CA THR A 14 8.10 -0.99 -14.14
C THR A 14 7.44 0.06 -13.24
N GLU A 15 7.31 1.28 -13.79
CA GLU A 15 6.53 2.37 -13.19
C GLU A 15 5.25 2.68 -13.98
N ASP A 16 5.03 1.96 -15.10
CA ASP A 16 3.86 2.15 -15.95
C ASP A 16 2.60 1.68 -15.21
N LYS A 17 1.71 2.62 -14.88
CA LYS A 17 0.45 2.35 -14.17
C LYS A 17 -0.39 1.27 -14.83
N LYS A 18 -0.47 1.27 -16.17
CA LYS A 18 -1.29 0.28 -16.89
C LYS A 18 -0.71 -1.13 -16.78
N LYS A 19 0.62 -1.24 -16.74
CA LYS A 19 1.29 -2.52 -16.50
C LYS A 19 1.09 -2.97 -15.06
N LEU A 20 1.21 -2.05 -14.09
CA LEU A 20 0.97 -2.34 -12.68
C LEU A 20 -0.47 -2.83 -12.43
N GLU A 21 -1.48 -2.25 -13.09
CA GLU A 21 -2.86 -2.73 -13.02
C GLU A 21 -3.01 -4.16 -13.55
N ARG A 22 -2.37 -4.47 -14.68
CA ARG A 22 -2.34 -5.84 -15.23
C ARG A 22 -1.63 -6.82 -14.30
N LEU A 23 -0.54 -6.40 -13.66
CA LEU A 23 0.18 -7.26 -12.70
C LEU A 23 -0.64 -7.47 -11.44
N LEU A 24 -1.35 -6.45 -10.96
CA LEU A 24 -2.21 -6.53 -9.79
C LEU A 24 -3.37 -7.52 -10.01
N THR A 25 -3.97 -7.56 -11.21
CA THR A 25 -5.00 -8.57 -11.52
C THR A 25 -4.45 -9.99 -11.54
N GLU A 26 -3.27 -10.21 -12.13
CA GLU A 26 -2.58 -11.51 -12.11
C GLU A 26 -2.17 -11.95 -10.69
N ILE A 27 -1.71 -11.02 -9.85
CA ILE A 27 -1.38 -11.32 -8.46
C ILE A 27 -2.64 -11.71 -7.68
N ASN A 28 -3.76 -11.01 -7.90
CA ASN A 28 -5.03 -11.31 -7.24
C ASN A 28 -5.57 -12.70 -7.59
N THR A 29 -5.50 -13.11 -8.87
CA THR A 29 -5.97 -14.45 -9.27
C THR A 29 -5.13 -15.55 -8.63
N ARG A 30 -3.81 -15.34 -8.48
CA ARG A 30 -2.92 -16.29 -7.80
C ARG A 30 -3.17 -16.37 -6.31
N LEU A 31 -3.28 -15.23 -5.64
CA LEU A 31 -3.56 -15.17 -4.21
C LEU A 31 -4.92 -15.78 -3.84
N ASN A 32 -5.89 -15.77 -4.76
CA ASN A 32 -7.16 -16.46 -4.57
C ASN A 32 -7.02 -17.99 -4.55
N ASN A 33 -6.01 -18.54 -5.23
CA ASN A 33 -5.75 -19.97 -5.27
C ASN A 33 -4.82 -20.42 -4.15
N LYS A 34 -3.77 -19.64 -3.87
CA LYS A 34 -2.75 -19.96 -2.88
C LYS A 34 -2.22 -18.67 -2.24
N VAL A 35 -2.22 -18.65 -0.92
CA VAL A 35 -1.57 -17.58 -0.15
C VAL A 35 -0.06 -17.69 -0.30
N ASP A 36 0.58 -16.58 -0.65
CA ASP A 36 2.01 -16.49 -0.91
C ASP A 36 2.53 -15.15 -0.37
N VAL A 37 3.55 -15.21 0.49
CA VAL A 37 4.09 -14.04 1.21
C VAL A 37 4.71 -13.04 0.24
N ASP A 38 5.47 -13.51 -0.75
CA ASP A 38 6.16 -12.63 -1.69
C ASP A 38 5.15 -11.91 -2.58
N LEU A 39 4.09 -12.60 -3.01
CA LEU A 39 3.00 -11.98 -3.77
C LEU A 39 2.19 -10.98 -2.93
N LEU A 40 1.98 -11.25 -1.63
CA LEU A 40 1.35 -10.29 -0.72
C LEU A 40 2.20 -9.01 -0.58
N LEU A 41 3.51 -9.15 -0.40
CA LEU A 41 4.44 -8.03 -0.32
C LEU A 41 4.45 -7.22 -1.62
N CYS A 42 4.51 -7.88 -2.78
CA CYS A 42 4.43 -7.19 -4.07
C CYS A 42 3.09 -6.47 -4.26
N ARG A 43 1.96 -7.11 -3.92
CA ARG A 43 0.65 -6.46 -4.03
C ARG A 43 0.57 -5.23 -3.13
N ALA A 44 1.03 -5.34 -1.89
CA ALA A 44 1.07 -4.23 -0.94
C ALA A 44 1.93 -3.05 -1.46
N GLY A 45 3.07 -3.35 -2.07
CA GLY A 45 3.92 -2.35 -2.73
C GLY A 45 3.21 -1.63 -3.88
N ILE A 46 2.52 -2.38 -4.76
CA ILE A 46 1.74 -1.79 -5.87
C ILE A 46 0.60 -0.93 -5.31
N LEU A 47 -0.17 -1.43 -4.34
CA LEU A 47 -1.26 -0.70 -3.71
C LEU A 47 -0.79 0.59 -3.04
N THR A 48 0.40 0.57 -2.43
CA THR A 48 1.04 1.76 -1.88
C THR A 48 1.34 2.80 -2.96
N LYS A 49 1.85 2.39 -4.13
CA LYS A 49 2.05 3.28 -5.29
C LYS A 49 0.73 3.89 -5.80
N PHE A 50 -0.38 3.15 -5.67
CA PHE A 50 -1.73 3.64 -6.00
C PHE A 50 -2.42 4.40 -4.86
N GLN A 51 -1.72 4.67 -3.75
CA GLN A 51 -2.26 5.35 -2.57
C GLN A 51 -3.44 4.61 -1.90
N GLN A 52 -3.60 3.32 -2.20
CA GLN A 52 -4.60 2.45 -1.58
C GLN A 52 -4.08 1.90 -0.25
N TYR A 53 -3.73 2.80 0.66
CA TYR A 53 -2.99 2.48 1.90
C TYR A 53 -3.72 1.49 2.79
N GLY A 54 -5.05 1.57 2.89
CA GLY A 54 -5.83 0.62 3.68
C GLY A 54 -5.71 -0.82 3.18
N MET A 55 -5.75 -1.02 1.86
CA MET A 55 -5.56 -2.35 1.27
C MET A 55 -4.13 -2.84 1.41
N ALA A 56 -3.13 -1.95 1.24
CA ALA A 56 -1.73 -2.29 1.46
C ALA A 56 -1.45 -2.72 2.91
N ILE A 57 -2.03 -2.03 3.91
CA ILE A 57 -1.91 -2.42 5.33
C ILE A 57 -2.50 -3.81 5.58
N ASN A 58 -3.65 -4.14 4.97
CA ASN A 58 -4.25 -5.47 5.11
C ASN A 58 -3.32 -6.57 4.58
N ASP A 59 -2.65 -6.31 3.47
CA ASP A 59 -1.71 -7.27 2.88
C ASP A 59 -0.45 -7.45 3.73
N TYR A 60 0.15 -6.37 4.22
CA TYR A 60 1.26 -6.47 5.16
C TYR A 60 0.86 -7.13 6.48
N SER A 61 -0.38 -6.93 6.94
CA SER A 61 -0.88 -7.58 8.16
C SER A 61 -0.99 -9.09 7.95
N LYS A 62 -1.46 -9.54 6.78
CA LYS A 62 -1.46 -10.97 6.43
C LYS A 62 -0.05 -11.55 6.35
N VAL A 63 0.94 -10.77 5.91
CA VAL A 63 2.34 -11.20 5.96
C VAL A 63 2.77 -11.43 7.41
N LEU A 64 2.42 -10.52 8.34
CA LEU A 64 2.73 -10.69 9.76
C LEU A 64 1.96 -11.84 10.44
N GLU A 65 0.80 -12.24 9.92
CA GLU A 65 0.10 -13.44 10.38
C GLU A 65 0.88 -14.73 10.03
N ILE A 66 1.62 -14.73 8.92
CA ILE A 66 2.38 -15.88 8.42
C ILE A 66 3.82 -15.86 8.93
N ASP A 67 4.46 -14.68 8.91
CA ASP A 67 5.80 -14.39 9.39
C ASP A 67 5.75 -13.20 10.37
N PRO A 68 5.52 -13.46 11.67
CA PRO A 68 5.41 -12.42 12.69
C PRO A 68 6.67 -11.57 12.86
N ASP A 69 7.84 -12.09 12.47
CA ASP A 69 9.13 -11.43 12.61
C ASP A 69 9.52 -10.62 11.37
N SER A 70 8.61 -10.47 10.40
CA SER A 70 8.84 -9.68 9.19
C SER A 70 8.98 -8.18 9.50
N LYS A 71 10.22 -7.76 9.79
CA LYS A 71 10.57 -6.35 10.02
C LYS A 71 10.14 -5.44 8.87
N HIS A 72 10.19 -5.96 7.65
CA HIS A 72 9.78 -5.23 6.47
C HIS A 72 8.28 -4.88 6.54
N ALA A 73 7.42 -5.87 6.78
CA ALA A 73 5.98 -5.65 6.86
C ALA A 73 5.61 -4.69 8.01
N THR A 74 6.21 -4.85 9.19
CA THR A 74 5.99 -3.96 10.34
C THR A 74 6.36 -2.51 10.01
N THR A 75 7.55 -2.30 9.42
CA THR A 75 8.03 -0.95 9.07
C THR A 75 7.11 -0.28 8.04
N GLN A 76 6.63 -1.04 7.05
CA GLN A 76 5.72 -0.52 6.04
C GLN A 76 4.35 -0.15 6.62
N ILE A 77 3.81 -0.97 7.53
CA ILE A 77 2.54 -0.65 8.21
C ILE A 77 2.67 0.65 9.01
N ASP A 78 3.75 0.83 9.75
CA ASP A 78 3.96 2.04 10.56
C ASP A 78 4.11 3.29 9.69
N LEU A 79 4.82 3.18 8.56
CA LEU A 79 4.91 4.25 7.56
C LEU A 79 3.53 4.60 7.01
N LEU A 80 2.75 3.61 6.57
CA LEU A 80 1.43 3.83 5.97
C LEU A 80 0.43 4.43 6.98
N LYS A 81 0.45 3.96 8.23
CA LYS A 81 -0.35 4.56 9.32
C LYS A 81 0.04 6.00 9.58
N THR A 82 1.33 6.31 9.52
CA THR A 82 1.82 7.68 9.67
C THR A 82 1.30 8.57 8.54
N ILE A 83 1.39 8.13 7.28
CA ILE A 83 0.85 8.86 6.13
C ILE A 83 -0.65 9.13 6.33
N LEU A 84 -1.43 8.10 6.66
CA LEU A 84 -2.88 8.23 6.88
C LEU A 84 -3.23 9.21 8.01
N ARG A 85 -2.45 9.22 9.09
CA ARG A 85 -2.64 10.18 10.19
C ARG A 85 -2.43 11.61 9.70
N TYR A 86 -1.37 11.87 8.95
CA TYR A 86 -1.08 13.21 8.43
C TYR A 86 -2.13 13.66 7.40
N THR A 87 -2.52 12.80 6.46
CA THR A 87 -3.55 13.14 5.47
C THR A 87 -4.89 13.48 6.12
N ASN A 88 -5.24 12.81 7.22
CA ASN A 88 -6.47 13.10 7.95
C ASN A 88 -6.38 14.39 8.80
N THR A 89 -5.18 14.76 9.24
CA THR A 89 -4.97 15.97 10.05
C THR A 89 -4.98 17.24 9.19
N ASP A 90 -4.50 17.15 7.95
CA ASP A 90 -4.42 18.28 7.01
C ASP A 90 -5.81 18.84 6.63
N ILE A 91 -6.83 17.98 6.54
CA ILE A 91 -8.21 18.39 6.21
C ILE A 91 -8.81 19.31 7.29
N TYR A 92 -8.34 19.21 8.54
CA TYR A 92 -8.78 20.06 9.66
C TYR A 92 -7.83 21.24 9.93
N ALA A 93 -6.72 21.34 9.19
CA ALA A 93 -5.68 22.35 9.38
C ALA A 93 -5.80 23.55 8.44
N SER A 94 -6.94 23.72 7.74
CA SER A 94 -7.32 25.05 7.25
C SER A 94 -7.92 25.79 8.44
N PRO A 95 -7.19 26.65 9.17
CA PRO A 95 -7.87 27.59 10.03
C PRO A 95 -8.79 28.38 9.11
N ASN A 96 -10.08 28.40 9.42
CA ASN A 96 -10.99 29.35 8.83
C ASN A 96 -10.54 30.76 9.24
N THR A 97 -9.49 31.30 8.61
CA THR A 97 -8.99 32.67 8.79
C THR A 97 -9.87 33.69 8.09
N ASN A 98 -11.02 33.28 7.52
CA ASN A 98 -11.97 34.19 6.86
C ASN A 98 -13.18 34.56 7.74
N MET A 99 -13.17 34.19 9.03
CA MET A 99 -14.11 34.72 10.03
C MET A 99 -13.39 35.02 11.33
N ASP A 100 -12.30 35.81 11.25
CA ASP A 100 -11.76 36.43 12.46
C ASP A 100 -12.67 37.64 12.80
N PRO A 101 -13.49 37.62 13.86
CA PRO A 101 -14.41 38.71 14.21
C PRO A 101 -13.70 39.97 14.73
N TRP A 102 -12.35 39.97 14.69
CA TRP A 102 -11.45 40.99 15.23
C TRP A 102 -10.73 41.82 14.17
N LEU A 103 -11.09 41.68 12.89
CA LEU A 103 -10.76 42.68 11.88
C LEU A 103 -12.05 43.47 11.58
N GLU A 104 -12.15 44.63 12.23
CA GLU A 104 -13.23 45.62 12.07
C GLU A 104 -13.44 46.05 10.61
#